data_AF-A0A2N5KT55-F1
#
_entry.id   AF-A0A2N5KT55-F1
#
_cell.length_a   1.000
_cell.length_b   1.000
_cell.length_c   1.000
_cell.angle_alpha   90.00
_cell.angle_beta   90.00
_cell.angle_gamma   90.00
#
_symmetry.space_group_name_H-M   'P 1'
#
loop_
_entity.id
_entity.type
_entity.pdbx_description
1 polymer ?
#
loop_
_entity_poly.entity_id
_entity_poly.type
_entity_poly.pdbx_seq_one_letter_code
_entity_poly.pdbx_strand_id
1 'polypeptide(L)'
;MIQHTGGRYDVHATEFGRSYRWVPDRVVVDCDCGEKPTLTRFETACARCGADHESAVLEELDVRRREDEILHPWRYNGDCEGAAVRETGFLDVEFV
;
A
#
# COMPACT_ATOMS: atom_id res chain seq x y z
N MET A 1 -10.00 7.63 12.92
CA MET A 1 -8.70 7.88 12.23
C MET A 1 -8.24 6.57 11.64
N ILE A 2 -7.75 6.57 10.40
CA ILE A 2 -7.24 5.37 9.71
C ILE A 2 -5.74 5.59 9.48
N GLN A 3 -4.91 4.61 9.83
CA GLN A 3 -3.48 4.63 9.56
C GLN A 3 -3.12 3.42 8.70
N HIS A 4 -2.42 3.68 7.60
CA HIS A 4 -2.02 2.64 6.65
C HIS A 4 -0.54 2.32 6.76
N THR A 5 -0.19 1.03 6.72
CA THR A 5 1.19 0.54 6.60
C THR A 5 1.30 -0.34 5.37
N GLY A 6 2.07 0.12 4.39
CA GLY A 6 2.29 -0.59 3.14
C GLY A 6 2.96 -1.96 3.33
N GLY A 7 2.66 -2.88 2.42
CA GLY A 7 3.27 -4.20 2.38
C GLY A 7 4.80 -4.11 2.27
N ARG A 8 5.49 -4.92 3.05
CA ARG A 8 6.96 -4.89 3.14
C ARG A 8 7.53 -6.29 3.29
N TYR A 9 8.73 -6.48 2.77
CA TYR A 9 9.53 -7.64 3.15
C TYR A 9 10.18 -7.36 4.51
N ASP A 10 9.85 -8.19 5.49
CA ASP A 10 10.63 -8.25 6.73
C ASP A 10 11.86 -9.12 6.48
N VAL A 11 13.03 -8.59 6.85
CA VAL A 11 14.31 -9.24 6.61
C VAL A 11 14.83 -9.78 7.93
N HIS A 12 14.93 -11.10 8.03
CA HIS A 12 15.58 -11.74 9.17
C HIS A 12 16.94 -12.27 8.74
N ALA A 13 18.00 -11.63 9.23
CA ALA A 13 19.37 -12.10 9.06
C ALA A 13 19.64 -13.27 10.02
N THR A 14 20.15 -14.36 9.46
CA THR A 14 20.65 -15.54 10.17
C THR A 14 22.15 -15.70 9.89
N GLU A 15 22.83 -16.54 10.65
CA GLU A 15 24.26 -16.81 10.49
C GLU A 15 24.62 -17.32 9.08
N PHE A 16 23.68 -17.97 8.38
CA PHE A 16 23.86 -18.50 7.03
C PHE A 16 23.24 -17.67 5.91
N GLY A 17 22.63 -16.50 6.19
CA GLY A 17 22.01 -15.69 5.14
C GLY A 17 20.89 -14.74 5.60
N ARG A 18 20.01 -14.36 4.68
CA ARG A 18 18.86 -13.49 4.94
C ARG A 18 17.59 -14.17 4.46
N SER A 19 16.61 -14.29 5.35
CA SER A 19 15.26 -14.70 4.97
C SER A 19 14.38 -13.47 4.79
N TYR A 20 13.59 -13.47 3.71
CA TYR A 20 12.68 -12.38 3.37
C TYR A 20 11.27 -12.90 3.55
N ARG A 21 10.53 -12.33 4.49
CA ARG A 21 9.12 -12.66 4.71
C ARG A 21 8.25 -11.53 4.20
N TRP A 22 7.36 -11.84 3.27
CA TRP A 22 6.35 -10.87 2.85
C TRP A 22 5.37 -10.60 4.00
N VAL A 23 5.19 -9.32 4.32
CA VAL A 23 4.16 -8.83 5.22
C VAL A 23 3.19 -8.00 4.38
N PRO A 24 1.90 -8.41 4.25
CA PRO A 24 0.93 -7.69 3.44
C PRO A 24 0.59 -6.32 4.05
N ASP A 25 -0.05 -5.46 3.27
CA ASP A 25 -0.59 -4.17 3.71
C ASP A 25 -1.53 -4.32 4.92
N ARG A 26 -1.40 -3.39 5.86
CA ARG A 26 -2.16 -3.36 7.11
C ARG A 26 -2.77 -1.98 7.30
N VAL A 27 -4.02 -1.97 7.75
CA VAL A 27 -4.79 -0.76 8.05
C VAL A 27 -5.15 -0.78 9.53
N VAL A 28 -4.73 0.22 10.28
CA VAL A 28 -5.12 0.41 11.67
C VAL A 28 -6.31 1.37 11.69
N VAL A 29 -7.45 0.89 12.16
CA VAL A 29 -8.68 1.68 12.25
C VAL A 29 -8.94 2.01 13.71
N ASP A 30 -9.29 3.26 14.01
CA ASP A 30 -9.84 3.65 15.32
C ASP A 30 -11.32 3.25 15.34
N CYS A 31 -11.65 2.15 16.04
CA CYS A 31 -13.01 1.64 16.13
C CYS A 31 -13.77 2.35 17.26
N ASP A 32 -15.07 2.61 17.08
CA ASP A 32 -15.92 3.26 18.08
C ASP A 32 -16.00 2.51 19.42
N CYS A 33 -15.63 1.22 19.45
CA CYS A 33 -15.50 0.47 20.70
C CYS A 33 -14.27 0.89 21.53
N GLY A 34 -13.44 1.82 21.03
CA GLY A 34 -12.22 2.32 21.67
C GLY A 34 -10.99 1.44 21.40
N GLU A 35 -11.10 0.45 20.52
CA GLU A 35 -9.98 -0.41 20.11
C GLU A 35 -9.37 0.08 18.79
N LYS A 36 -8.09 -0.24 18.59
CA LYS A 36 -7.34 0.08 17.37
C LYS A 36 -6.93 -1.21 16.66
N PRO A 37 -7.88 -1.96 16.08
CA PRO A 37 -7.55 -3.19 15.39
C PRO A 37 -6.62 -2.93 14.21
N THR A 38 -5.65 -3.84 14.02
CA THR A 38 -4.84 -3.91 12.81
C THR A 38 -5.53 -4.87 11.85
N LEU A 39 -6.12 -4.31 10.82
CA LEU A 39 -6.91 -5.01 9.83
C LEU A 39 -6.09 -5.24 8.55
N THR A 40 -6.45 -6.26 7.81
CA THR A 40 -5.88 -6.56 6.49
C THR A 40 -7.02 -6.76 5.51
N ARG A 41 -6.72 -6.89 4.21
CA ARG A 41 -7.73 -7.23 3.20
C ARG A 41 -8.55 -8.48 3.53
N PHE A 42 -8.00 -9.41 4.32
CA PHE A 42 -8.64 -10.66 4.69
C PHE A 42 -9.29 -10.63 6.08
N GLU A 43 -8.93 -9.64 6.90
CA GLU A 43 -9.36 -9.53 8.29
C GLU A 43 -9.81 -8.10 8.53
N THR A 44 -11.10 -7.84 8.31
CA THR A 44 -11.70 -6.49 8.32
C THR A 44 -12.57 -6.23 9.55
N ALA A 45 -12.84 -7.27 10.35
CA ALA A 45 -13.68 -7.17 11.54
C ALA A 45 -12.87 -6.85 12.79
N CYS A 46 -13.41 -5.99 13.65
CA CYS A 46 -12.89 -5.77 15.00
C CYS A 46 -13.17 -7.01 15.87
N ALA A 47 -12.11 -7.60 16.45
CA ALA A 47 -12.22 -8.79 17.27
C ALA A 47 -13.04 -8.58 18.56
N ARG A 48 -13.09 -7.36 19.11
CA ARG A 48 -13.83 -7.07 20.35
C ARG A 48 -15.33 -6.91 20.11
N CYS A 49 -15.72 -6.04 19.19
CA CYS A 49 -17.13 -5.67 19.00
C CYS A 49 -17.78 -6.33 17.77
N GLY A 50 -17.00 -7.01 16.93
CA GLY A 50 -17.48 -7.63 15.69
C GLY A 50 -17.88 -6.62 14.61
N ALA A 51 -17.58 -5.33 14.79
CA ALA A 51 -17.84 -4.33 13.76
C ALA A 51 -16.98 -4.62 12.54
N ASP A 52 -17.61 -4.71 11.37
CA ASP A 52 -16.92 -4.90 10.11
C ASP A 52 -16.52 -3.55 9.52
N HIS A 53 -15.23 -3.39 9.23
CA HIS A 53 -14.65 -2.20 8.62
C HIS A 53 -14.22 -2.46 7.18
N GLU A 54 -14.81 -3.45 6.49
CA GLU A 54 -14.39 -3.88 5.14
C GLU A 54 -14.33 -2.71 4.17
N SER A 55 -15.39 -1.90 4.09
CA SER A 55 -15.43 -0.78 3.14
C SER A 55 -14.30 0.23 3.38
N ALA A 56 -14.02 0.56 4.65
CA ALA A 56 -12.96 1.50 5.00
C ALA A 56 -11.57 0.93 4.71
N VAL A 57 -11.36 -0.36 4.99
CA VAL A 57 -10.09 -1.04 4.72
C VAL A 57 -9.86 -1.17 3.20
N LEU A 58 -10.88 -1.56 2.44
CA LEU A 58 -10.77 -1.70 1.00
C LEU A 58 -10.55 -0.36 0.29
N GLU A 59 -11.24 0.70 0.72
CA GLU A 59 -11.08 2.03 0.14
C GLU A 59 -9.64 2.56 0.33
N GLU A 60 -9.10 2.48 1.55
CA GLU A 60 -7.73 2.90 1.86
C GLU A 60 -6.69 2.10 1.04
N LEU A 61 -6.87 0.78 0.96
CA LEU A 61 -5.99 -0.09 0.18
C LEU A 61 -6.07 0.17 -1.34
N ASP A 62 -7.25 0.51 -1.86
CA ASP A 62 -7.45 0.80 -3.30
C ASP A 62 -6.83 2.15 -3.69
N VAL A 63 -6.99 3.18 -2.84
CA VAL A 63 -6.35 4.49 -3.03
C VAL A 63 -4.84 4.32 -3.12
N ARG A 64 -4.25 3.58 -2.17
CA ARG A 64 -2.81 3.32 -2.17
C ARG A 64 -2.34 2.49 -3.35
N ARG A 65 -3.13 1.50 -3.79
CA ARG A 65 -2.82 0.73 -5.00
C ARG A 65 -2.77 1.64 -6.23
N ARG A 66 -3.71 2.58 -6.37
CA ARG A 66 -3.69 3.56 -7.47
C ARG A 66 -2.49 4.49 -7.41
N GLU A 67 -2.11 4.94 -6.21
CA GLU A 67 -0.88 5.72 -6.04
C GLU A 67 0.37 4.90 -6.43
N ASP A 68 0.46 3.63 -6.03
CA ASP A 68 1.57 2.74 -6.44
C ASP A 68 1.57 2.49 -7.94
N GLU A 69 0.39 2.37 -8.56
CA GLU A 69 0.24 2.23 -10.00
C GLU A 69 0.72 3.46 -10.77
N ILE A 70 0.49 4.66 -10.25
CA ILE A 70 1.00 5.90 -10.84
C ILE A 70 2.54 5.98 -10.70
N LEU A 71 3.09 5.61 -9.55
CA LEU A 71 4.53 5.68 -9.27
C LEU A 71 5.33 4.56 -9.92
N HIS A 72 4.72 3.39 -10.04
CA HIS A 72 5.34 2.18 -10.56
C HIS A 72 4.45 1.53 -11.63
N PRO A 73 4.17 2.20 -12.76
CA PRO A 73 3.28 1.67 -13.80
C PRO A 73 3.71 0.29 -14.32
N TRP A 74 5.01 -0.01 -14.30
CA TRP A 74 5.57 -1.31 -14.72
C TRP A 74 5.16 -2.50 -13.84
N ARG A 75 4.60 -2.27 -12.64
CA ARG A 75 4.04 -3.34 -11.80
C ARG A 75 2.63 -3.77 -12.22
N TYR A 76 1.92 -2.91 -12.95
CA TYR A 76 0.48 -3.05 -13.21
C TYR A 76 0.12 -3.01 -14.70
N ASN A 77 0.96 -2.43 -15.55
CA ASN A 77 0.83 -2.58 -16.99
C ASN A 77 1.10 -4.04 -17.37
N GLY A 78 0.02 -4.76 -17.67
CA GLY A 78 0.10 -6.01 -18.43
C GLY A 78 0.74 -5.72 -19.79
N ASP A 79 1.85 -6.40 -20.03
CA ASP A 79 2.60 -6.46 -21.27
C ASP A 79 3.30 -5.16 -21.72
N CYS A 80 4.62 -5.20 -21.58
CA CYS A 80 5.56 -4.25 -22.15
C CYS A 80 5.52 -4.29 -23.69
N GLU A 81 4.55 -3.64 -24.33
CA GLU A 81 4.70 -3.14 -25.69
C GLU A 81 4.51 -1.62 -25.72
N GLY A 82 5.62 -0.91 -25.46
CA GLY A 82 5.92 0.37 -26.09
C GLY A 82 4.97 1.54 -25.82
N ALA A 83 4.63 1.85 -24.57
CA ALA A 83 4.06 3.16 -24.25
C ALA A 83 5.18 4.18 -24.03
N ALA A 84 5.58 4.87 -25.10
CA ALA A 84 6.40 6.07 -25.01
C ALA A 84 5.68 7.12 -24.16
N VAL A 85 6.14 7.33 -22.93
CA VAL A 85 5.78 8.52 -22.16
C VAL A 85 6.35 9.72 -22.90
N ARG A 86 5.48 10.51 -23.53
CA ARG A 86 5.83 11.81 -24.05
C ARG A 86 5.98 12.74 -22.85
N GLU A 87 7.22 13.04 -22.50
CA GLU A 87 7.54 14.07 -21.52
C GLU A 87 7.01 15.42 -22.04
N THR A 88 5.92 15.91 -21.45
CA THR A 88 5.49 17.29 -21.66
C THR A 88 6.25 18.19 -20.70
N GLY A 89 7.28 18.85 -21.23
CA GLY A 89 7.68 20.21 -20.84
C GLY A 89 8.48 20.34 -19.55
N PHE A 90 9.80 20.15 -19.67
CA PHE A 90 10.74 20.88 -18.83
C PHE A 90 10.68 22.35 -19.27
N LEU A 91 10.23 23.26 -18.41
CA LEU A 91 10.36 24.70 -18.67
C LEU A 91 11.85 25.03 -18.65
N ASP A 92 12.37 25.48 -19.78
CA ASP A 92 13.68 26.15 -19.89
C ASP A 92 13.71 27.34 -18.92
N VAL A 93 14.40 27.17 -17.80
CA VAL A 93 14.85 28.30 -16.99
C VAL A 93 16.23 28.67 -17.50
N GLU A 94 16.28 29.63 -18.43
CA GLU A 94 17.53 30.30 -18.78
C GLU A 94 17.99 31.13 -17.59
N PHE A 95 19.10 30.73 -16.98
CA PHE A 95 19.84 31.58 -16.05
C PHE A 95 20.81 32.45 -16.86
N VAL A 96 20.56 33.76 -16.82
CA VAL A 96 21.49 34.84 -17.22
C VAL A 96 22.83 34.73 -16.50
#